data_AF-A0A9P8MRV1-F1
#
_entry.id   AF-A0A9P8MRV1-F1
#
_cell.length_a   1.000
_cell.length_b   1.000
_cell.length_c   1.000
_cell.angle_alpha   90.00
_cell.angle_beta   90.00
_cell.angle_gamma   90.00
#
_symmetry.space_group_name_H-M   'P 1'
#
loop_
_entity.id
_entity.type
_entity.pdbx_description
1 polymer ?
#
loop_
_entity_poly.entity_id
_entity_poly.type
_entity_poly.pdbx_seq_one_letter_code
_entity_poly.pdbx_strand_id
1 'polypeptide(L)'
;MALECNSCKKSPPEVALKRDVYGLLIDAYRLRVEDMYNIEGEADTDSIYGGAANGLRGFKRFLGRVERCPGLLPPWWDAKKKKECETLGMTLSQWHDLRCAVEKSDIIEQYGDSRFPMQLRMFAESVYGRAPGGTSGTAIRQMMVAMEQGKAKGIESHMDRSAAMLGRR
;
A
#
# COMPACT_ATOMS: atom_id res chain seq x y z
N MET A 1 -0.13 16.46 -36.11
CA MET A 1 -0.98 16.97 -35.01
C MET A 1 -0.53 16.27 -33.73
N ALA A 2 0.26 16.97 -32.90
CA ALA A 2 0.61 16.48 -31.58
C ALA A 2 -0.60 16.70 -30.66
N LEU A 3 -1.17 15.61 -30.14
CA LEU A 3 -2.17 15.67 -29.09
C LEU A 3 -1.40 15.73 -27.77
N GLU A 4 -1.22 16.95 -27.25
CA GLU A 4 -0.70 17.16 -25.91
C GLU A 4 -1.66 16.57 -24.88
N CYS A 5 -1.23 15.49 -24.23
CA CYS A 5 -1.94 14.88 -23.11
C CYS A 5 -1.86 15.83 -21.91
N ASN A 6 -2.90 16.64 -21.72
CA ASN A 6 -3.03 17.66 -20.68
C ASN A 6 -3.21 17.10 -19.24
N SER A 7 -2.74 15.89 -18.94
CA SER A 7 -3.05 15.19 -17.68
C SER A 7 -2.16 15.54 -16.49
N CYS A 8 -1.27 16.54 -16.59
CA CYS A 8 -0.41 16.98 -15.49
C CYS A 8 -0.54 18.47 -15.20
N LYS A 9 -1.78 18.98 -15.08
CA LYS A 9 -1.99 20.21 -14.31
C LYS A 9 -1.77 19.86 -12.83
N LYS A 10 -0.61 20.20 -12.28
CA LYS A 10 -0.29 20.04 -10.85
C LYS A 10 -1.43 20.65 -10.04
N SER A 11 -2.23 19.79 -9.42
CA SER A 11 -3.29 20.19 -8.51
C SER A 11 -2.69 20.96 -7.31
N PRO A 12 -3.44 21.89 -6.71
CA PRO A 12 -2.97 22.64 -5.53
C PRO A 12 -2.40 21.69 -4.45
N PRO A 13 -1.34 22.08 -3.72
CA PRO A 13 -0.60 21.18 -2.83
C PRO A 13 -1.47 20.50 -1.76
N GLU A 14 -2.54 21.16 -1.31
CA GLU A 14 -3.50 20.61 -0.35
C GLU A 14 -4.40 19.51 -0.95
N VAL A 15 -4.65 19.57 -2.26
CA VAL A 15 -5.43 18.56 -3.01
C VAL A 15 -4.59 17.34 -3.32
N ALA A 16 -3.28 17.51 -3.53
CA ALA A 16 -2.34 16.40 -3.72
C ALA A 16 -2.27 15.51 -2.46
N LEU A 17 -2.01 16.10 -1.28
CA LEU A 17 -1.89 15.35 -0.02
C LEU A 17 -3.14 14.54 0.33
N LYS A 18 -4.35 15.07 0.06
CA LYS A 18 -5.61 14.36 0.31
C LYS A 18 -5.78 13.17 -0.64
N ARG A 19 -5.41 13.34 -1.92
CA ARG A 19 -5.42 12.23 -2.90
C ARG A 19 -4.37 11.18 -2.55
N ASP A 20 -3.23 11.60 -1.99
CA ASP A 20 -2.20 10.69 -1.51
C ASP A 20 -2.74 9.81 -0.37
N VAL A 21 -3.38 10.39 0.65
CA VAL A 21 -4.00 9.60 1.73
C VAL A 21 -5.04 8.60 1.20
N TYR A 22 -5.88 9.01 0.25
CA TYR A 22 -6.88 8.09 -0.33
C TYR A 22 -6.21 6.95 -1.09
N GLY A 23 -5.20 7.26 -1.89
CA GLY A 23 -4.43 6.27 -2.63
C GLY A 23 -3.77 5.26 -1.72
N LEU A 24 -3.15 5.72 -0.63
CA LEU A 24 -2.52 4.86 0.38
C LEU A 24 -3.51 3.92 1.05
N LEU A 25 -4.70 4.41 1.42
CA LEU A 25 -5.74 3.57 2.02
C LEU A 25 -6.22 2.49 1.05
N ILE A 26 -6.42 2.85 -0.22
CA ILE A 26 -6.85 1.91 -1.26
C ILE A 26 -5.78 0.85 -1.51
N ASP A 27 -4.53 1.26 -1.71
CA ASP A 27 -3.44 0.33 -2.01
C ASP A 27 -3.08 -0.55 -0.81
N ALA A 28 -3.21 -0.04 0.42
CA ALA A 28 -3.08 -0.86 1.62
C ALA A 28 -4.14 -1.98 1.65
N TYR A 29 -5.39 -1.68 1.29
CA TYR A 29 -6.44 -2.69 1.18
C TYR A 29 -6.17 -3.67 0.03
N ARG A 30 -5.84 -3.18 -1.17
CA ARG A 30 -5.58 -4.04 -2.34
C ARG A 30 -4.45 -5.02 -2.07
N LEU A 31 -3.32 -4.53 -1.54
CA LEU A 31 -2.18 -5.37 -1.19
C LEU A 31 -2.52 -6.35 -0.05
N ARG A 32 -3.32 -5.93 0.94
CA ARG A 32 -3.76 -6.81 2.03
C ARG A 32 -4.58 -7.99 1.53
N VAL A 33 -5.49 -7.74 0.57
CA VAL A 33 -6.32 -8.79 -0.03
C VAL A 33 -5.47 -9.73 -0.88
N GLU A 34 -4.57 -9.20 -1.71
CA GLU A 34 -3.60 -9.99 -2.49
C GLU A 34 -2.78 -10.91 -1.57
N ASP A 35 -2.22 -10.36 -0.49
CA ASP A 35 -1.43 -11.12 0.48
C ASP A 35 -2.27 -12.23 1.16
N MET A 36 -3.54 -11.97 1.52
CA MET A 36 -4.40 -13.02 2.11
C MET A 36 -4.67 -14.16 1.16
N TYR A 37 -4.95 -13.83 -0.10
CA TYR A 37 -5.23 -14.82 -1.12
C TYR A 37 -4.01 -15.70 -1.38
N ASN A 38 -2.83 -15.08 -1.58
CA ASN A 38 -1.62 -15.83 -1.93
C ASN A 38 -0.94 -16.53 -0.75
N ILE A 39 -1.01 -15.97 0.47
CA ILE A 39 -0.26 -16.48 1.63
C ILE A 39 -1.12 -17.40 2.49
N GLU A 40 -2.38 -17.05 2.72
CA GLU A 40 -3.30 -17.81 3.60
C GLU A 40 -4.31 -18.65 2.81
N GLY A 41 -4.41 -18.45 1.49
CA GLY A 41 -5.44 -19.08 0.67
C GLY A 41 -6.85 -18.51 0.92
N GLU A 42 -6.95 -17.37 1.61
CA GLU A 42 -8.23 -16.76 1.97
C GLU A 42 -8.71 -15.80 0.89
N ALA A 43 -9.81 -16.16 0.23
CA ALA A 43 -10.52 -15.29 -0.71
C ALA A 43 -11.73 -14.63 -0.03
N ASP A 44 -11.60 -13.37 0.37
CA ASP A 44 -12.74 -12.61 0.92
C ASP A 44 -13.84 -12.49 -0.14
N THR A 45 -15.04 -12.98 0.17
CA THR A 45 -16.23 -12.98 -0.72
C THR A 45 -16.61 -11.61 -1.28
N ASP A 46 -16.22 -10.53 -0.61
CA ASP A 46 -16.49 -9.16 -1.03
C ASP A 46 -15.27 -8.49 -1.70
N SER A 47 -14.29 -9.30 -2.09
CA SER A 47 -13.13 -8.92 -2.89
C SER A 47 -13.18 -9.57 -4.27
N ILE A 48 -12.31 -9.11 -5.18
CA ILE A 48 -12.21 -9.64 -6.54
C ILE A 48 -11.81 -11.13 -6.59
N TYR A 49 -11.06 -11.61 -5.59
CA TYR A 49 -10.67 -13.02 -5.49
C TYR A 49 -11.80 -13.92 -5.00
N GLY A 50 -12.76 -13.36 -4.25
CA GLY A 50 -13.94 -14.07 -3.76
C GLY A 50 -15.12 -14.07 -4.74
N GLY A 51 -14.92 -13.59 -5.98
CA GLY A 51 -15.95 -13.55 -7.02
C GLY A 51 -16.80 -12.28 -7.04
N ALA A 52 -16.50 -11.27 -6.21
CA ALA A 52 -17.18 -9.98 -6.30
C ALA A 52 -16.74 -9.22 -7.56
N ALA A 53 -17.67 -8.46 -8.17
CA ALA A 53 -17.37 -7.65 -9.35
C ALA A 53 -16.33 -6.55 -9.12
N ASN A 54 -16.10 -6.15 -7.86
CA ASN A 54 -15.10 -5.19 -7.43
C ASN A 54 -14.85 -5.31 -5.92
N GLY A 55 -13.75 -4.73 -5.45
CA GLY A 55 -13.37 -4.71 -4.04
C GLY A 55 -14.06 -3.65 -3.17
N LEU A 56 -15.06 -2.88 -3.68
CA LEU A 56 -15.64 -1.76 -2.93
C LEU A 56 -16.27 -2.18 -1.61
N ARG A 57 -16.95 -3.33 -1.58
CA ARG A 57 -17.61 -3.83 -0.37
C ARG A 57 -16.59 -4.18 0.71
N GLY A 58 -15.53 -4.91 0.36
CA GLY A 58 -14.43 -5.18 1.29
C GLY A 58 -13.70 -3.91 1.71
N PHE A 59 -13.48 -2.97 0.78
CA PHE A 59 -12.85 -1.69 1.08
C PHE A 59 -13.68 -0.83 2.07
N LYS A 60 -15.01 -0.81 1.94
CA LYS A 60 -15.90 -0.13 2.91
C LYS A 60 -15.77 -0.71 4.32
N ARG A 61 -15.66 -2.04 4.44
CA ARG A 61 -15.40 -2.68 5.74
C ARG A 61 -14.02 -2.33 6.28
N PHE A 62 -13.02 -2.27 5.40
CA PHE A 62 -11.68 -1.83 5.76
C PHE A 62 -11.70 -0.40 6.31
N LEU A 63 -12.26 0.58 5.60
CA LEU A 63 -12.38 1.96 6.09
C LEU A 63 -13.12 2.04 7.44
N GLY A 64 -14.19 1.25 7.61
CA GLY A 64 -14.88 1.18 8.90
C GLY A 64 -14.00 0.65 10.04
N ARG A 65 -12.98 -0.18 9.77
CA ARG A 65 -11.97 -0.60 10.75
C ARG A 65 -10.96 0.52 11.00
N VAL A 66 -10.46 1.16 9.96
CA VAL A 66 -9.50 2.28 10.08
C VAL A 66 -10.08 3.40 10.95
N GLU A 67 -11.36 3.74 10.76
CA GLU A 67 -12.07 4.77 11.54
C GLU A 67 -12.20 4.44 13.05
N ARG A 68 -12.04 3.17 13.43
CA ARG A 68 -12.02 2.74 14.84
C ARG A 68 -10.63 2.76 15.46
N CYS A 69 -9.58 2.95 14.65
CA CYS A 69 -8.20 2.99 15.11
C CYS A 69 -7.78 4.45 15.39
N PRO A 70 -7.64 4.87 16.66
CA PRO A 70 -7.26 6.24 16.97
C PRO A 70 -5.86 6.54 16.43
N GLY A 71 -5.70 7.72 15.80
CA GLY A 71 -4.41 8.21 15.31
C GLY A 71 -3.95 7.69 13.95
N LEU A 72 -4.71 6.80 13.29
CA LEU A 72 -4.36 6.33 11.92
C LEU A 72 -4.83 7.28 10.82
N LEU A 73 -5.87 8.07 11.09
CA LEU A 73 -6.45 8.98 10.11
C LEU A 73 -6.08 10.43 10.44
N PRO A 74 -5.89 11.26 9.41
CA PRO A 74 -5.62 12.67 9.62
C PRO A 74 -6.81 13.38 10.28
N PRO A 75 -6.59 14.48 11.04
CA PRO A 75 -7.65 15.16 11.79
C PRO A 75 -8.81 15.69 10.93
N TRP A 76 -8.59 15.88 9.64
CA TRP A 76 -9.59 16.35 8.69
C TRP A 76 -10.45 15.21 8.11
N TRP A 77 -10.20 13.95 8.47
CA TRP A 77 -10.97 12.82 7.97
C TRP A 77 -12.41 12.84 8.48
N ASP A 78 -13.36 12.79 7.56
CA ASP A 78 -14.79 12.77 7.86
C ASP A 78 -15.57 11.86 6.88
N ALA A 79 -16.89 11.77 7.05
CA ALA A 79 -17.76 10.97 6.19
C ALA A 79 -17.75 11.41 4.71
N LYS A 80 -17.52 12.71 4.43
CA LYS A 80 -17.40 13.21 3.06
C LYS A 80 -16.09 12.71 2.43
N LYS A 81 -15.00 12.75 3.18
CA LYS A 81 -13.67 12.27 2.75
C LYS A 81 -13.65 10.76 2.53
N LYS A 82 -14.36 10.01 3.38
CA LYS A 82 -14.63 8.59 3.15
C LYS A 82 -15.30 8.36 1.79
N LYS A 83 -16.39 9.09 1.48
CA LYS A 83 -17.11 8.95 0.21
C LYS A 83 -16.27 9.36 -1.01
N GLU A 84 -15.46 10.41 -0.88
CA GLU A 84 -14.51 10.83 -1.91
C GLU A 84 -13.46 9.73 -2.17
N CYS A 85 -12.94 9.10 -1.12
CA CYS A 85 -12.00 7.98 -1.20
C CYS A 85 -12.62 6.75 -1.87
N GLU A 86 -13.84 6.38 -1.49
CA GLU A 86 -14.61 5.31 -2.16
C GLU A 86 -14.83 5.60 -3.65
N THR A 87 -15.12 6.86 -3.99
CA THR A 87 -15.32 7.29 -5.39
C THR A 87 -14.02 7.23 -6.18
N LEU A 88 -12.89 7.62 -5.57
CA LEU A 88 -11.57 7.48 -6.19
C LEU A 88 -11.33 6.01 -6.54
N GLY A 89 -11.54 5.10 -5.58
CA GLY A 89 -11.35 3.66 -5.78
C GLY A 89 -12.22 3.02 -6.87
N MET A 90 -13.29 3.70 -7.32
CA MET A 90 -14.18 3.22 -8.39
C MET A 90 -14.01 3.99 -9.71
N THR A 91 -13.18 5.02 -9.73
CA THR A 91 -12.88 5.77 -10.95
C THR A 91 -12.12 4.87 -11.92
N LEU A 92 -12.58 4.77 -13.17
CA LEU A 92 -11.97 3.93 -14.20
C LEU A 92 -10.60 4.48 -14.62
N SER A 93 -9.72 3.58 -15.07
CA SER A 93 -8.44 3.93 -15.73
C SER A 93 -7.49 4.77 -14.88
N GLN A 94 -7.62 4.68 -13.55
CA GLN A 94 -6.67 5.25 -12.59
C GLN A 94 -6.03 4.14 -11.77
N TRP A 95 -4.88 4.43 -11.19
CA TRP A 95 -4.04 3.43 -10.53
C TRP A 95 -4.72 2.70 -9.36
N HIS A 96 -5.46 3.42 -8.52
CA HIS A 96 -6.09 2.90 -7.30
C HIS A 96 -7.43 2.20 -7.57
N ASP A 97 -7.60 1.51 -8.70
CA ASP A 97 -8.89 0.92 -9.07
C ASP A 97 -9.14 -0.36 -8.27
N LEU A 98 -10.25 -0.39 -7.50
CA LEU A 98 -10.65 -1.52 -6.67
C LEU A 98 -11.16 -2.73 -7.48
N ARG A 99 -11.26 -2.62 -8.81
CA ARG A 99 -11.51 -3.75 -9.71
C ARG A 99 -10.23 -4.49 -10.10
N CYS A 100 -9.07 -3.90 -9.84
CA CYS A 100 -7.79 -4.43 -10.28
C CYS A 100 -7.00 -4.98 -9.09
N ALA A 101 -6.44 -6.18 -9.29
CA ALA A 101 -5.40 -6.72 -8.42
C ALA A 101 -4.18 -5.78 -8.38
N VAL A 102 -3.34 -5.96 -7.36
CA VAL A 102 -2.04 -5.30 -7.29
C VAL A 102 -1.02 -6.27 -6.73
N GLU A 103 0.13 -6.37 -7.39
CA GLU A 103 1.24 -7.15 -6.89
C GLU A 103 2.24 -6.27 -6.11
N LYS A 104 3.16 -6.93 -5.40
CA LYS A 104 4.26 -6.24 -4.70
C LYS A 104 5.10 -5.39 -5.67
N SER A 105 5.42 -5.91 -6.85
CA SER A 105 6.21 -5.22 -7.87
C SER A 105 5.50 -3.95 -8.36
N ASP A 106 4.19 -4.03 -8.60
CA ASP A 106 3.36 -2.91 -9.04
C ASP A 106 3.44 -1.75 -8.05
N ILE A 107 3.33 -2.03 -6.75
CA ILE A 107 3.50 -1.03 -5.69
C ILE A 107 4.92 -0.43 -5.70
N ILE A 108 5.95 -1.24 -5.86
CA ILE A 108 7.34 -0.73 -5.89
C ILE A 108 7.55 0.19 -7.09
N GLU A 109 7.03 -0.16 -8.26
CA GLU A 109 7.11 0.65 -9.47
C GLU A 109 6.36 1.99 -9.30
N GLN A 110 5.14 1.95 -8.75
CA GLN A 110 4.33 3.15 -8.56
C GLN A 110 4.93 4.15 -7.56
N TYR A 111 5.48 3.65 -6.44
CA TYR A 111 5.96 4.50 -5.35
C TYR A 111 7.48 4.73 -5.38
N GLY A 112 8.24 3.96 -6.16
CA GLY A 112 9.68 4.08 -6.30
C GLY A 112 10.51 3.67 -5.06
N ASP A 113 9.89 3.05 -4.05
CA ASP A 113 10.57 2.55 -2.84
C ASP A 113 10.28 1.05 -2.64
N SER A 114 11.34 0.24 -2.61
CA SER A 114 11.27 -1.21 -2.40
C SER A 114 10.71 -1.61 -1.03
N ARG A 115 10.71 -0.70 -0.06
CA ARG A 115 10.18 -0.89 1.29
C ARG A 115 8.72 -0.47 1.41
N PHE A 116 8.16 0.22 0.41
CA PHE A 116 6.79 0.73 0.46
C PHE A 116 5.72 -0.36 0.67
N PRO A 117 5.80 -1.53 -0.01
CA PRO A 117 4.85 -2.62 0.26
C PRO A 117 4.86 -3.06 1.73
N MET A 118 6.02 -3.03 2.38
CA MET A 118 6.13 -3.37 3.80
C MET A 118 5.41 -2.34 4.68
N GLN A 119 5.53 -1.05 4.37
CA GLN A 119 4.81 0.00 5.08
C GLN A 119 3.29 -0.17 4.97
N LEU A 120 2.79 -0.45 3.76
CA LEU A 120 1.36 -0.72 3.52
C LEU A 120 0.87 -1.94 4.31
N ARG A 121 1.67 -3.03 4.34
CA ARG A 121 1.35 -4.23 5.15
C ARG A 121 1.27 -3.92 6.63
N MET A 122 2.17 -3.11 7.15
CA MET A 122 2.20 -2.74 8.57
C MET A 122 1.06 -1.80 8.96
N PHE A 123 0.65 -0.93 8.04
CA PHE A 123 -0.58 -0.16 8.19
C PHE A 123 -1.80 -1.08 8.19
N ALA A 124 -1.91 -2.01 7.25
CA ALA A 124 -3.03 -2.94 7.23
C ALA A 124 -3.05 -3.83 8.48
N GLU A 125 -1.91 -4.28 8.98
CA GLU A 125 -1.83 -5.03 10.24
C GLU A 125 -2.36 -4.21 11.44
N SER A 126 -2.05 -2.91 11.55
CA SER A 126 -2.57 -2.10 12.65
C SER A 126 -4.09 -1.95 12.61
N VAL A 127 -4.69 -2.06 11.42
CA VAL A 127 -6.15 -2.01 11.19
C VAL A 127 -6.82 -3.37 11.44
N TYR A 128 -6.18 -4.47 11.03
CA TYR A 128 -6.74 -5.82 11.13
C TYR A 128 -6.35 -6.56 12.42
N GLY A 129 -5.31 -6.11 13.13
CA GLY A 129 -4.74 -6.75 14.31
C GLY A 129 -3.90 -8.01 14.04
N ARG A 130 -3.71 -8.40 12.77
CA ARG A 130 -2.95 -9.60 12.36
C ARG A 130 -2.29 -9.36 11.01
N ALA A 131 -1.03 -9.78 10.86
CA ALA A 131 -0.34 -9.76 9.58
C ALA A 131 -0.62 -11.05 8.77
N PRO A 132 -0.52 -11.01 7.42
CA PRO A 132 -0.46 -12.23 6.62
C PRO A 132 0.67 -13.14 7.13
N GLY A 133 0.43 -14.45 7.22
CA GLY A 133 1.37 -15.44 7.78
C GLY A 133 1.32 -15.59 9.31
N GLY A 134 0.41 -14.88 10.01
CA GLY A 134 0.25 -14.99 11.46
C GLY A 134 1.39 -14.45 12.32
N THR A 135 2.41 -13.84 11.71
CA THR A 135 3.52 -13.20 12.42
C THR A 135 3.15 -11.79 12.89
N SER A 136 3.71 -11.35 14.01
CA SER A 136 3.51 -9.99 14.52
C SER A 136 4.53 -9.04 13.88
N GLY A 137 4.09 -8.07 13.07
CA GLY A 137 4.96 -7.10 12.39
C GLY A 137 5.46 -5.97 13.31
N THR A 138 5.23 -6.08 14.62
CA THR A 138 5.52 -5.02 15.61
C THR A 138 7.01 -4.71 15.71
N ALA A 139 7.87 -5.73 15.65
CA ALA A 139 9.33 -5.52 15.65
C ALA A 139 9.81 -4.80 14.37
N ILE A 140 9.21 -5.13 13.23
CA ILE A 140 9.51 -4.47 11.94
C ILE A 140 9.02 -3.01 11.96
N ARG A 141 7.86 -2.71 12.58
CA ARG A 141 7.37 -1.33 12.84
C ARG A 141 8.37 -0.51 13.62
N GLN A 142 8.86 -1.04 14.73
CA GLN A 142 9.84 -0.35 15.56
C GLN A 142 11.16 -0.11 14.81
N MET A 143 11.61 -1.09 14.03
CA MET A 143 12.82 -0.96 13.22
C MET A 143 12.69 0.10 12.12
N MET A 144 11.54 0.20 11.43
CA MET A 144 11.34 1.23 10.41
C MET A 144 11.19 2.64 10.99
N VAL A 145 10.48 2.81 12.11
CA VAL A 145 10.43 4.11 12.81
C VAL A 145 11.82 4.54 13.27
N ALA A 146 12.67 3.61 13.71
CA ALA A 146 14.06 3.90 14.06
C ALA A 146 14.90 4.29 12.83
N MET A 147 14.64 3.69 11.66
CA MET A 147 15.27 4.06 10.39
C MET A 147 14.88 5.47 9.92
N GLU A 148 13.60 5.85 10.01
CA GLU A 148 13.13 7.20 9.68
C GLU A 148 13.70 8.27 10.61
N GLN A 149 13.91 7.94 11.88
CA GLN A 149 14.55 8.83 12.86
C GLN A 149 16.09 8.88 12.75
N GLY A 150 16.68 8.21 11.75
CA GLY A 150 18.14 8.17 11.57
C GLY A 150 18.89 7.37 12.65
N LYS A 151 18.19 6.53 13.43
CA LYS A 151 18.76 5.75 14.54
C LYS A 151 19.25 4.37 14.13
N ALA A 152 19.06 3.96 12.87
CA ALA A 152 19.53 2.68 12.35
C ALA A 152 20.73 2.87 11.42
N LYS A 153 21.93 3.05 12.00
CA LYS A 153 23.18 2.78 11.29
C LYS A 153 23.43 1.28 11.31
N GLY A 154 23.54 0.66 10.14
CA GLY A 154 24.18 -0.65 10.00
C GLY A 154 23.24 -1.82 9.71
N ILE A 155 22.72 -1.88 8.49
CA ILE A 155 22.72 -3.15 7.73
C ILE A 155 23.30 -2.80 6.36
N GLU A 156 24.60 -2.49 6.38
CA GLU A 156 25.41 -2.53 5.17
C GLU A 156 25.49 -4.01 4.79
N SER A 157 24.91 -4.34 3.63
CA SER A 157 24.83 -5.69 3.11
C SER A 157 26.23 -6.30 3.02
N HIS A 158 26.53 -7.19 3.96
CA HIS A 158 27.66 -8.10 3.88
C HIS A 158 27.36 -9.16 2.79
N MET A 159 27.61 -8.81 1.54
CA MET A 159 27.85 -9.78 0.46
C MET A 159 29.23 -9.52 -0.14
N ASP A 160 30.26 -9.91 0.61
CA ASP A 160 31.52 -10.33 0.00
C ASP A 160 31.41 -11.84 -0.26
N ARG A 161 31.47 -12.23 -1.55
CA ARG A 161 32.33 -13.32 -2.02
C ARG A 161 32.36 -13.45 -3.54
N SER A 162 33.56 -13.17 -4.07
CA SER A 162 34.26 -13.98 -5.08
C SER A 162 33.90 -13.79 -6.56
N ALA A 163 34.62 -12.87 -7.21
CA ALA A 163 34.96 -12.97 -8.63
C ALA A 163 36.33 -12.32 -8.91
N ALA A 164 37.41 -12.98 -8.48
CA ALA A 164 38.77 -12.62 -8.86
C ALA A 164 39.65 -13.87 -8.99
N MET A 165 39.25 -14.79 -9.87
CA MET A 165 40.12 -15.82 -10.42
C MET A 165 39.61 -16.14 -11.82
N LEU A 166 40.14 -15.45 -12.84
CA LEU A 166 40.25 -15.91 -14.23
C LEU A 166 41.02 -14.85 -15.04
N GLY A 167 42.26 -15.18 -15.40
CA GLY A 167 42.93 -14.58 -16.57
C GLY A 167 44.20 -13.78 -16.30
N ARG A 168 45.35 -14.47 -16.28
CA ARG A 168 46.53 -14.18 -17.12
C ARG A 168 47.67 -15.15 -16.77
N ARG A 169 47.84 -16.17 -17.61
CA ARG A 169 49.15 -16.69 -17.98
C ARG A 169 49.35 -16.36 -19.44
#